data_AF-A0A1F8JMH8-F1
#
_entry.id   AF-A0A1F8JMH8-F1
#
_cell.length_a   1.000
_cell.length_b   1.000
_cell.length_c   1.000
_cell.angle_alpha   90.00
_cell.angle_beta   90.00
_cell.angle_gamma   90.00
#
_symmetry.space_group_name_H-M   'P 1'
#
loop_
_entity.id
_entity.type
_entity.pdbx_description
1 polymer ?
#
loop_
_entity_poly.entity_id
_entity_poly.type
_entity_poly.pdbx_seq_one_letter_code
_entity_poly.pdbx_strand_id
1 'polypeptide(L)'
;MNSAYELKRELLAFIKEVHLLTDKAKGSQEITKQDLEHFSETVWRVDHFATAALDENEESDIWYNAYIVKGIVTQPLQLSSLAPHNTTLIQAADLAKKHQNEVIMRTLINNWAEADTLRHNFIQNLSEIANDLAA
;
A
#
# COMPACT_ATOMS: atom_id res chain seq x y z
N MET A 1 2.80 0.40 -22.58
CA MET A 1 1.79 0.77 -21.57
C MET A 1 2.28 2.03 -20.90
N ASN A 2 1.41 2.96 -20.51
CA ASN A 2 1.84 4.17 -19.78
C ASN A 2 1.92 3.83 -18.28
N SER A 3 3.13 3.77 -17.72
CA SER A 3 3.37 3.41 -16.32
C SER A 3 2.67 4.33 -15.32
N ALA A 4 2.55 5.63 -15.62
CA ALA A 4 1.86 6.61 -14.75
C ALA A 4 0.36 6.33 -14.66
N TYR A 5 -0.26 6.01 -15.80
CA TYR A 5 -1.67 5.61 -15.84
C TYR A 5 -1.92 4.31 -15.05
N GLU A 6 -1.06 3.32 -15.24
CA GLU A 6 -1.15 2.04 -14.51
C GLU A 6 -0.91 2.26 -13.01
N LEU A 7 0.09 3.06 -12.63
CA LEU A 7 0.36 3.43 -11.25
C LEU A 7 -0.84 4.12 -10.60
N LYS A 8 -1.47 5.08 -11.29
CA LYS A 8 -2.71 5.70 -10.83
C LYS A 8 -3.80 4.67 -10.56
N ARG A 9 -4.03 3.75 -11.50
CA ARG A 9 -5.05 2.71 -11.35
C ARG A 9 -4.79 1.83 -10.13
N GLU A 10 -3.56 1.37 -9.96
CA GLU A 10 -3.19 0.48 -8.86
C GLU A 10 -3.15 1.22 -7.51
N LEU A 11 -2.78 2.50 -7.49
CA LEU A 11 -2.81 3.32 -6.27
C LEU A 11 -4.26 3.56 -5.80
N LEU A 12 -5.19 3.81 -6.72
CA LEU A 12 -6.62 3.90 -6.38
C LEU A 12 -7.18 2.57 -5.88
N ALA A 13 -6.75 1.45 -6.47
CA ALA A 13 -7.10 0.12 -5.97
C ALA A 13 -6.55 -0.10 -4.56
N PHE A 14 -5.28 0.25 -4.31
CA PHE A 14 -4.66 0.18 -3.00
C PHE A 14 -5.43 0.97 -1.93
N ILE A 15 -5.78 2.22 -2.22
CA ILE A 15 -6.57 3.08 -1.33
C ILE A 15 -7.91 2.42 -0.99
N LYS A 16 -8.60 1.88 -2.01
CA LYS A 16 -9.88 1.19 -1.83
C LYS A 16 -9.73 -0.04 -0.93
N GLU A 17 -8.69 -0.84 -1.14
CA GLU A 17 -8.44 -2.04 -0.32
C GLU A 17 -8.09 -1.67 1.12
N VAL A 18 -7.30 -0.61 1.36
CA VAL A 18 -7.02 -0.14 2.73
C VAL A 18 -8.32 0.22 3.44
N HIS A 19 -9.23 0.96 2.78
CA HIS A 19 -10.55 1.25 3.36
C HIS A 19 -11.35 -0.03 3.65
N LEU A 20 -11.49 -0.92 2.66
CA LEU A 20 -12.24 -2.17 2.81
C LEU A 20 -11.74 -3.00 4.00
N LEU A 21 -10.43 -3.19 4.11
CA LEU A 21 -9.84 -4.07 5.12
C LEU A 21 -9.85 -3.44 6.52
N THR A 22 -9.68 -2.12 6.61
CA THR A 22 -9.79 -1.42 7.89
C THR A 22 -11.24 -1.34 8.37
N ASP A 23 -12.21 -1.17 7.48
CA ASP A 23 -13.63 -1.26 7.81
C ASP A 23 -14.01 -2.66 8.29
N LYS A 24 -13.49 -3.72 7.64
CA LYS A 24 -13.66 -5.10 8.11
C LYS A 24 -13.09 -5.30 9.51
N ALA A 25 -11.85 -4.87 9.75
CA ALA A 25 -11.18 -4.96 11.05
C ALA A 25 -11.98 -4.26 12.16
N LYS A 26 -12.51 -3.06 11.90
CA LYS A 26 -13.34 -2.31 12.86
C LYS A 26 -14.72 -2.92 13.05
N GLY A 27 -15.36 -3.33 11.96
CA GLY A 27 -16.72 -3.88 11.93
C GLY A 27 -16.83 -5.29 12.51
N SER A 28 -15.75 -5.83 13.08
CA SER A 28 -15.66 -7.23 13.54
C SER A 28 -15.96 -8.24 12.43
N GLN A 29 -15.82 -7.85 11.17
CA GLN A 29 -15.87 -8.77 10.05
C GLN A 29 -14.51 -9.45 9.91
N GLU A 30 -14.54 -10.76 9.64
CA GLU A 30 -13.31 -11.51 9.46
C GLU A 30 -12.59 -11.06 8.17
N ILE A 31 -11.34 -10.63 8.30
CA ILE A 31 -10.43 -10.48 7.16
C ILE A 31 -10.04 -11.88 6.71
N THR A 32 -10.46 -12.27 5.51
CA THR A 32 -10.21 -13.62 4.98
C THR A 32 -8.79 -13.75 4.41
N LYS A 33 -8.37 -14.99 4.13
CA LYS A 33 -7.13 -15.24 3.39
C LYS A 33 -7.14 -14.59 2.00
N GLN A 34 -8.26 -14.70 1.29
CA GLN A 34 -8.41 -14.13 -0.05
C GLN A 34 -8.29 -12.60 -0.05
N ASP A 35 -8.81 -11.94 1.00
CA ASP A 35 -8.65 -10.51 1.21
C ASP A 35 -7.15 -10.12 1.29
N LEU A 36 -6.38 -10.88 2.07
CA LEU A 36 -4.95 -10.61 2.27
C LEU A 36 -4.12 -10.94 1.03
N GLU A 37 -4.45 -12.00 0.30
CA GLU A 37 -3.82 -12.33 -0.99
C GLU A 37 -4.07 -11.23 -2.03
N HIS A 38 -5.32 -10.77 -2.13
CA HIS A 38 -5.69 -9.69 -3.06
C HIS A 38 -4.98 -8.38 -2.70
N PHE A 39 -4.93 -8.03 -1.41
CA PHE A 39 -4.23 -6.83 -0.96
C PHE A 39 -2.72 -6.92 -1.22
N SER A 40 -2.12 -8.07 -0.95
CA SER A 40 -0.69 -8.31 -1.19
C SER A 40 -0.34 -8.20 -2.67
N GLU A 41 -1.21 -8.70 -3.55
CA GLU A 41 -1.07 -8.51 -5.00
C GLU A 41 -1.12 -7.03 -5.38
N THR A 42 -2.07 -6.27 -4.82
CA THR A 42 -2.20 -4.84 -5.09
C THR A 42 -0.97 -4.06 -4.63
N VAL A 43 -0.42 -4.35 -3.45
CA VAL A 43 0.86 -3.76 -2.98
C VAL A 43 1.99 -4.04 -3.97
N TRP A 44 2.10 -5.28 -4.45
CA TRP A 44 3.14 -5.66 -5.42
C TRP A 44 2.99 -4.90 -6.74
N ARG A 45 1.77 -4.76 -7.26
CA ARG A 45 1.51 -4.00 -8.48
C ARG A 45 1.82 -2.51 -8.32
N VAL A 46 1.50 -1.92 -7.17
CA VAL A 46 1.88 -0.53 -6.87
C VAL A 46 3.40 -0.35 -6.90
N ASP A 47 4.18 -1.21 -6.23
CA ASP A 47 5.65 -1.12 -6.28
C ASP A 47 6.18 -1.31 -7.71
N HIS A 48 5.63 -2.28 -8.45
CA HIS A 48 6.03 -2.55 -9.83
C HIS A 48 5.83 -1.33 -10.73
N PHE A 49 4.64 -0.73 -10.75
CA PHE A 49 4.36 0.41 -11.62
C PHE A 49 4.99 1.70 -11.11
N ALA A 50 5.22 1.86 -9.80
CA ALA A 50 6.00 2.97 -9.28
C ALA A 50 7.45 2.90 -9.77
N THR A 51 8.04 1.71 -9.79
CA THR A 51 9.38 1.49 -10.34
C THR A 51 9.42 1.80 -11.84
N ALA A 52 8.46 1.28 -12.61
CA ALA A 52 8.39 1.55 -14.04
C ALA A 52 8.22 3.06 -14.34
N ALA A 53 7.41 3.77 -13.55
CA ALA A 53 7.20 5.21 -13.72
C ALA A 53 8.45 6.04 -13.42
N LEU A 54 9.28 5.60 -12.47
CA LEU A 54 10.58 6.22 -12.18
C LEU A 54 11.55 6.07 -13.35
N ASP A 55 11.57 4.91 -14.01
CA ASP A 55 12.45 4.64 -15.14
C ASP A 55 11.99 5.38 -16.42
N GLU A 56 10.68 5.58 -16.60
CA GLU A 56 10.10 6.14 -17.84
C GLU A 56 10.01 7.67 -17.85
N ASN A 57 9.98 8.35 -16.69
CA ASN A 57 9.58 9.77 -16.61
C ASN A 57 10.60 10.64 -15.86
N GLU A 58 11.90 10.35 -15.95
CA GLU A 58 12.96 11.14 -15.29
C GLU A 58 12.75 12.66 -15.44
N GLU A 59 12.87 13.40 -14.34
CA GLU A 59 12.70 14.88 -14.26
C GLU A 59 11.26 15.43 -14.44
N SER A 60 10.22 14.61 -14.23
CA SER A 60 8.81 15.05 -14.25
C SER A 60 8.13 15.03 -12.87
N ASP A 61 6.98 15.69 -12.75
CA ASP A 61 6.12 15.57 -11.56
C ASP A 61 5.63 14.12 -11.35
N ILE A 62 5.47 13.35 -12.43
CA ILE A 62 5.17 11.92 -12.39
C ILE A 62 6.28 11.16 -11.65
N TRP A 63 7.55 11.48 -11.94
CA TRP A 63 8.69 10.86 -11.26
C TRP A 63 8.66 11.13 -9.76
N TYR A 64 8.41 12.38 -9.37
CA TYR A 64 8.35 12.75 -7.94
C TYR A 64 7.21 12.02 -7.22
N ASN A 65 6.04 11.94 -7.85
CA ASN A 65 4.89 11.20 -7.33
C ASN A 65 5.16 9.69 -7.24
N ALA A 66 5.78 9.09 -8.26
CA ALA A 66 6.19 7.70 -8.25
C ALA A 66 7.24 7.41 -7.17
N TYR A 67 8.17 8.35 -6.94
CA TYR A 67 9.18 8.26 -5.89
C TYR A 67 8.54 8.21 -4.49
N ILE A 68 7.56 9.07 -4.22
CA ILE A 68 6.82 9.06 -2.95
C ILE A 68 6.10 7.72 -2.77
N VAL A 69 5.37 7.26 -3.79
CA VAL A 69 4.61 5.99 -3.73
C VAL A 69 5.55 4.80 -3.49
N LYS A 70 6.69 4.74 -4.19
CA LYS A 70 7.71 3.71 -3.96
C LYS A 70 8.27 3.80 -2.54
N GLY A 71 8.53 5.02 -2.06
CA GLY A 71 8.96 5.29 -0.69
C GLY A 71 8.00 4.69 0.33
N ILE A 72 6.69 4.86 0.16
CA ILE A 72 5.66 4.33 1.06
C ILE A 72 5.69 2.80 1.15
N VAL A 73 5.72 2.09 0.02
CA VAL A 73 5.67 0.61 0.01
C VAL A 73 6.98 -0.04 0.48
N THR A 74 8.09 0.71 0.41
CA THR A 74 9.42 0.28 0.86
C THR A 74 9.85 0.88 2.20
N GLN A 75 9.05 1.76 2.80
CA GLN A 75 9.33 2.35 4.10
C GLN A 75 9.29 1.27 5.18
N PRO A 76 10.30 1.23 6.09
CA PRO A 76 10.23 0.38 7.27
C PRO A 76 9.03 0.75 8.15
N LEU A 77 8.18 -0.24 8.41
CA LEU A 77 7.03 -0.16 9.30
C LEU A 77 7.36 -0.89 10.60
N GLN A 78 7.04 -0.25 11.72
CA GLN A 78 7.13 -0.86 13.03
C GLN A 78 5.80 -1.56 13.35
N LEU A 79 5.83 -2.88 13.54
CA LEU A 79 4.64 -3.69 13.81
C LEU A 79 4.10 -3.54 15.23
N SER A 80 4.98 -3.19 16.17
CA SER A 80 4.65 -3.01 17.58
C SER A 80 5.66 -2.10 18.27
N SER A 81 5.20 -1.27 19.21
CA SER A 81 6.06 -0.52 20.12
C SER A 81 6.85 -1.43 21.08
N LEU A 82 6.40 -2.67 21.28
CA LEU A 82 6.96 -3.63 22.24
C LEU A 82 7.97 -4.61 21.63
N ALA A 83 8.02 -4.73 20.30
CA ALA A 83 9.01 -5.54 19.58
C ALA A 83 9.38 -4.86 18.26
N PRO A 84 10.60 -4.31 18.11
CA PRO A 84 11.02 -3.53 16.94
C PRO A 84 11.40 -4.43 15.77
N HIS A 85 10.49 -5.33 15.39
CA HIS A 85 10.59 -6.00 14.10
C HIS A 85 10.13 -5.02 13.02
N ASN A 86 11.12 -4.45 12.32
CA ASN A 86 10.89 -3.61 11.18
C ASN A 86 10.66 -4.49 9.95
N THR A 87 9.52 -4.31 9.28
CA THR A 87 9.19 -4.92 7.98
C THR A 87 8.76 -3.82 7.03
N THR A 88 8.89 -3.99 5.73
CA THR A 88 8.25 -3.08 4.77
C THR A 88 6.89 -3.64 4.34
N LEU A 89 6.05 -2.80 3.72
CA LEU A 89 4.76 -3.24 3.19
C LEU A 89 4.96 -4.27 2.06
N ILE A 90 5.97 -4.07 1.21
CA ILE A 90 6.31 -5.03 0.15
C ILE A 90 6.83 -6.37 0.71
N GLN A 91 7.61 -6.35 1.79
CA GLN A 91 8.06 -7.58 2.47
C GLN A 91 6.88 -8.32 3.12
N ALA A 92 5.96 -7.60 3.75
CA ALA A 92 4.75 -8.19 4.32
C ALA A 92 3.87 -8.83 3.23
N ALA A 93 3.73 -8.16 2.08
CA ALA A 93 2.98 -8.67 0.93
C ALA A 93 3.65 -9.93 0.35
N ASP A 94 4.97 -9.94 0.24
CA ASP A 94 5.74 -11.10 -0.20
C ASP A 94 5.58 -12.29 0.76
N LEU A 95 5.62 -12.06 2.07
CA LEU A 95 5.41 -13.11 3.07
C LEU A 95 4.00 -13.69 3.01
N ALA A 96 2.99 -12.84 2.87
CA ALA A 96 1.60 -13.29 2.74
C ALA A 96 1.39 -14.08 1.44
N LYS A 97 1.91 -13.60 0.30
CA LYS A 97 1.68 -14.21 -1.01
C LYS A 97 2.56 -15.44 -1.27
N LYS A 98 3.87 -15.35 -1.04
CA LYS A 98 4.84 -16.41 -1.39
C LYS A 98 4.95 -17.47 -0.32
N HIS A 99 4.84 -17.07 0.94
CA HIS A 99 5.05 -17.96 2.09
C HIS A 99 3.75 -18.30 2.83
N GLN A 100 2.60 -17.81 2.35
CA GLN A 100 1.29 -17.98 2.99
C GLN A 100 1.31 -17.55 4.47
N ASN A 101 2.17 -16.57 4.81
CA ASN A 101 2.31 -16.03 6.15
C ASN A 101 1.62 -14.67 6.22
N GLU A 102 0.34 -14.72 6.57
CA GLU A 102 -0.58 -13.58 6.61
C GLU A 102 -0.50 -12.76 7.90
N VAL A 103 0.20 -13.26 8.93
CA VAL A 103 0.17 -12.69 10.29
C VAL A 103 0.59 -11.23 10.27
N ILE A 104 1.71 -10.93 9.60
CA ILE A 104 2.27 -9.58 9.54
C ILE A 104 1.32 -8.63 8.82
N MET A 105 0.76 -9.03 7.68
CA MET A 105 -0.15 -8.18 6.91
C MET A 105 -1.44 -7.89 7.70
N ARG A 106 -1.97 -8.91 8.38
CA ARG A 106 -3.14 -8.77 9.25
C ARG A 106 -2.86 -7.83 10.43
N THR A 107 -1.70 -7.93 11.08
CA THR A 107 -1.29 -7.01 12.13
C THR A 107 -1.21 -5.57 11.62
N LEU A 108 -0.63 -5.34 10.44
CA LEU A 108 -0.57 -4.01 9.83
C LEU A 108 -1.96 -3.41 9.61
N ILE A 109 -2.88 -4.19 9.04
CA ILE A 109 -4.27 -3.74 8.80
C ILE A 109 -4.96 -3.39 10.11
N ASN A 110 -4.82 -4.23 11.15
CA ASN A 110 -5.41 -3.96 12.46
C ASN A 110 -4.84 -2.68 13.09
N ASN A 111 -3.53 -2.47 13.00
CA ASN A 111 -2.90 -1.24 13.48
C ASN A 111 -3.43 0.01 12.74
N TRP A 112 -3.63 -0.08 11.42
CA TRP A 112 -4.25 1.00 10.65
C TRP A 112 -5.72 1.23 11.00
N ALA A 113 -6.45 0.18 11.37
CA ALA A 113 -7.83 0.30 11.85
C ALA A 113 -7.91 1.12 13.14
N GLU A 114 -6.90 1.03 14.01
CA GLU A 114 -6.82 1.78 15.27
C GLU A 114 -6.36 3.24 15.10
N ALA A 115 -5.58 3.54 14.04
CA ALA A 115 -4.96 4.86 13.83
C ALA A 115 -5.79 5.81 12.93
N ASP A 116 -7.02 6.14 13.33
CA ASP A 116 -8.00 6.83 12.47
C ASP A 116 -7.55 8.13 11.80
N THR A 117 -7.11 9.13 12.57
CA THR A 117 -6.72 10.43 12.02
C THR A 117 -5.51 10.32 11.10
N LEU A 118 -4.51 9.51 11.49
CA LEU A 118 -3.31 9.29 10.69
C LEU A 118 -3.65 8.56 9.39
N ARG A 119 -4.51 7.54 9.44
CA ARG A 119 -4.99 6.82 8.26
C ARG A 119 -5.72 7.77 7.31
N HIS A 120 -6.63 8.61 7.81
CA HIS A 120 -7.38 9.55 6.98
C HIS A 120 -6.45 10.49 6.21
N ASN A 121 -5.50 11.13 6.92
CA ASN A 121 -4.53 12.04 6.29
C ASN A 121 -3.65 11.31 5.27
N PHE A 122 -3.20 10.10 5.60
CA PHE A 122 -2.41 9.29 4.69
C PHE A 122 -3.17 8.97 3.40
N ILE A 123 -4.42 8.50 3.50
CA ILE A 123 -5.24 8.17 2.35
C ILE A 123 -5.59 9.41 1.51
N GLN A 124 -5.84 10.55 2.16
CA GLN A 124 -6.04 11.81 1.45
C GLN A 124 -4.82 12.16 0.59
N ASN A 125 -3.61 12.14 1.17
CA ASN A 125 -2.37 12.43 0.45
C ASN A 125 -2.14 11.47 -0.73
N LEU A 126 -2.42 10.17 -0.57
CA LEU A 126 -2.33 9.21 -1.68
C LEU A 126 -3.35 9.49 -2.79
N SER A 127 -4.53 9.97 -2.42
CA SER A 127 -5.58 10.30 -3.38
C SER A 127 -5.20 11.55 -4.20
N GLU A 128 -4.57 12.53 -3.57
CA GLU A 128 -4.00 13.71 -4.25
C GLU A 128 -2.92 13.28 -5.24
N ILE A 129 -1.95 12.48 -4.81
CA ILE A 129 -0.90 11.90 -5.68
C ILE A 129 -1.52 11.12 -6.86
N ALA A 130 -2.54 10.29 -6.61
CA ALA A 130 -3.19 9.51 -7.66
C ALA A 130 -3.87 10.41 -8.72
N ASN A 131 -4.35 11.58 -8.33
CA ASN A 131 -4.95 12.52 -9.28
C ASN A 131 -3.89 13.21 -10.14
N ASP A 132 -2.73 13.52 -9.54
CA ASP A 132 -1.61 14.19 -10.21
C ASP A 132 -0.86 13.28 -11.20
N LEU A 133 -0.89 11.96 -11.02
CA LEU A 133 -0.28 10.97 -11.93
C LEU A 133 -0.93 10.90 -13.33
N ALA A 134 -1.97 11.71 -13.61
CA ALA A 134 -2.65 11.76 -14.91
C ALA A 134 -2.74 13.17 -15.52
N ALA A 135 -1.87 14.10 -15.09
CA ALA A 135 -1.64 15.34 -15.82
C ALA A 135 -0.82 15.07 -17.10
#